data_AF-A0A956IJ12-F1
#
_entry.id   AF-A0A956IJ12-F1
#
_cell.length_a   1.000
_cell.length_b   1.000
_cell.length_c   1.000
_cell.angle_alpha   90.00
_cell.angle_beta   90.00
_cell.angle_gamma   90.00
#
_symmetry.space_group_name_H-M   'P 1'
#
loop_
_entity.id
_entity.type
_entity.pdbx_description
1 polymer ?
#
loop_
_entity_poly.entity_id
_entity_poly.type
_entity_poly.pdbx_seq_one_letter_code
_entity_poly.pdbx_strand_id
1 'polypeptide(L)' 'MRSFTDKQGQYLAFIHAYTKVNRRPPAEADMQSFFEVTSPTVHRMVVELESKGLIERTPRQARSIRVLLPPERIPPLD' A
#
# COMPACT_ATOMS: atom_id res chain seq x y z
N MET A 1 11.41 15.93 -5.07
CA MET A 1 11.85 14.65 -5.67
C MET A 1 10.97 13.55 -5.08
N ARG A 2 10.28 12.74 -5.91
CA ARG A 2 9.42 11.66 -5.38
C ARG A 2 10.33 10.61 -4.73
N SER A 3 9.99 10.19 -3.50
CA SER A 3 10.75 9.23 -2.69
C SER A 3 10.39 7.77 -2.97
N PHE A 4 9.64 7.51 -4.04
CA PHE A 4 9.12 6.19 -4.40
C PHE A 4 9.04 6.02 -5.92
N THR A 5 9.07 4.76 -6.39
CA THR A 5 8.91 4.40 -7.80
C THR A 5 7.44 4.47 -8.23
N ASP A 6 7.16 4.46 -9.54
CA ASP A 6 5.79 4.47 -10.04
C ASP A 6 4.96 3.28 -9.51
N LYS A 7 5.55 2.07 -9.47
CA LYS A 7 4.88 0.89 -8.89
C LYS A 7 4.58 1.05 -7.40
N GLN A 8 5.50 1.65 -6.64
CA GLN A 8 5.27 1.96 -5.22
C GLN A 8 4.15 2.99 -5.05
N GLY A 9 4.12 4.00 -5.92
CA GLY A 9 3.04 4.95 -6.03
C GLY A 9 1.68 4.27 -6.20
N GLN A 10 1.59 3.28 -7.10
CA GLN A 10 0.36 2.53 -7.34
C GLN A 10 -0.10 1.72 -6.10
N TYR A 11 0.82 1.12 -5.36
CA TYR A 11 0.47 0.46 -4.08
C TYR A 11 -0.05 1.46 -3.04
N LEU A 12 0.56 2.64 -2.92
CA LEU A 12 0.11 3.70 -2.03
C LEU A 12 -1.28 4.20 -2.41
N ALA A 13 -1.52 4.41 -3.72
CA ALA A 13 -2.80 4.80 -4.28
C ALA A 13 -3.88 3.74 -3.98
N PHE A 14 -3.57 2.46 -4.19
CA PHE A 14 -4.48 1.36 -3.89
C PHE A 14 -4.86 1.31 -2.41
N ILE A 15 -3.88 1.38 -1.49
CA ILE A 15 -4.14 1.35 -0.05
C ILE A 15 -5.04 2.52 0.37
N HIS A 16 -4.77 3.72 -0.15
CA HIS A 16 -5.56 4.91 0.15
C HIS A 16 -7.00 4.78 -0.37
N ALA A 17 -7.16 4.41 -1.65
CA ALA A 17 -8.47 4.25 -2.29
C ALA A 17 -9.29 3.14 -1.62
N TYR A 18 -8.68 1.97 -1.37
CA TYR A 18 -9.33 0.86 -0.70
C TYR A 18 -9.85 1.28 0.69
N THR A 19 -9.02 1.97 1.48
CA THR A 19 -9.40 2.43 2.81
C THR A 19 -10.55 3.44 2.76
N LYS A 20 -10.52 4.37 1.80
CA LYS A 20 -11.56 5.38 1.61
C LYS A 20 -12.91 4.74 1.27
N VAL A 21 -12.93 3.76 0.37
CA VAL A 21 -14.15 3.09 -0.10
C VAL A 21 -14.68 2.08 0.93
N ASN A 22 -13.81 1.22 1.46
CA ASN A 22 -14.19 0.10 2.30
C ASN A 22 -14.23 0.43 3.81
N ARG A 23 -13.83 1.65 4.20
CA ARG A 23 -13.71 2.10 5.60
C ARG A 23 -12.79 1.24 6.47
N ARG A 24 -11.93 0.44 5.84
CA ARG A 24 -10.92 -0.43 6.47
C ARG A 24 -9.71 -0.57 5.55
N PRO A 25 -8.49 -0.72 6.08
CA PRO A 25 -7.32 -1.00 5.25
C PRO A 25 -7.39 -2.35 4.51
N PRO A 26 -6.68 -2.48 3.38
CA PRO A 26 -6.51 -3.77 2.73
C PRO A 26 -5.64 -4.72 3.57
N ALA A 27 -5.87 -6.02 3.39
CA ALA A 27 -4.90 -7.05 3.70
C ALA A 27 -3.96 -7.26 2.49
N GLU A 28 -2.84 -7.98 2.70
CA GLU A 28 -1.94 -8.35 1.59
C GLU A 28 -2.68 -9.16 0.51
N ALA A 29 -3.67 -9.97 0.88
CA ALA A 29 -4.48 -10.72 -0.09
C ALA A 29 -5.30 -9.82 -1.03
N ASP A 30 -5.82 -8.68 -0.54
CA ASP A 30 -6.55 -7.73 -1.38
C ASP A 30 -5.62 -7.13 -2.46
N MET A 31 -4.36 -6.84 -2.09
CA MET A 31 -3.33 -6.38 -3.03
C MET A 31 -2.89 -7.48 -4.00
N GLN A 32 -2.79 -8.73 -3.55
CA GLN A 32 -2.48 -9.87 -4.44
C GLN A 32 -3.53 -10.00 -5.53
N SER A 33 -4.81 -9.95 -5.16
CA SER A 33 -5.92 -10.03 -6.12
C SER A 33 -5.96 -8.83 -7.06
N PHE A 34 -5.76 -7.61 -6.57
CA PHE A 34 -5.83 -6.41 -7.41
C PHE A 34 -4.65 -6.30 -8.39
N PHE A 35 -3.43 -6.57 -7.92
CA PHE A 35 -2.23 -6.43 -8.74
C PHE A 35 -1.86 -7.71 -9.51
N GLU A 36 -2.61 -8.79 -9.33
CA GLU A 36 -2.37 -10.10 -9.95
C GLU A 36 -0.94 -10.62 -9.71
N VAL A 37 -0.48 -10.48 -8.46
CA VAL A 37 0.87 -10.91 -8.04
C VAL A 37 0.82 -11.92 -6.90
N THR A 38 1.93 -12.62 -6.71
CA THR A 38 2.08 -13.62 -5.65
C THR A 38 2.18 -12.99 -4.25
N SER A 39 1.84 -13.76 -3.21
CA SER A 39 1.97 -13.32 -1.81
C SER A 39 3.38 -12.84 -1.44
N PRO A 40 4.47 -13.53 -1.82
CA PRO A 40 5.83 -13.04 -1.57
C PRO A 40 6.12 -11.68 -2.22
N THR A 41 5.57 -11.41 -3.41
CA THR A 41 5.74 -10.13 -4.11
C THR A 41 5.09 -8.99 -3.34
N VAL A 42 3.84 -9.17 -2.89
CA VAL A 42 3.13 -8.16 -2.09
C VAL A 42 3.82 -7.95 -0.76
N HIS A 43 4.19 -9.03 -0.08
CA HIS A 43 4.87 -8.94 1.21
C HIS A 43 6.17 -8.11 1.11
N ARG A 44 6.99 -8.38 0.08
CA ARG A 44 8.22 -7.61 -0.18
C ARG A 44 7.93 -6.14 -0.45
N MET A 45 6.89 -5.83 -1.24
CA MET A 45 6.49 -4.44 -1.50
C MET A 45 6.07 -3.73 -0.22
N VAL A 46 5.26 -4.37 0.63
CA VAL A 46 4.83 -3.81 1.92
C VAL A 46 6.03 -3.53 2.82
N VAL A 47 6.97 -4.46 2.93
CA VAL A 47 8.21 -4.27 3.71
C VAL A 47 9.06 -3.12 3.17
N GLU A 48 9.17 -2.96 1.86
CA GLU A 48 9.92 -1.85 1.25
C GLU A 48 9.23 -0.50 1.46
N LEU A 49 7.91 -0.43 1.36
CA LEU A 49 7.16 0.80 1.65
C LEU A 49 7.28 1.21 3.11
N GLU A 50 7.25 0.24 4.04
CA GLU A 50 7.44 0.46 5.47
C GLU A 50 8.86 0.95 5.77
N SER A 51 9.89 0.34 5.19
CA SER A 51 11.28 0.75 5.41
C SER A 51 11.59 2.15 4.87
N LYS A 52 10.87 2.59 3.84
CA LYS A 52 10.92 3.97 3.31
C LYS A 52 10.07 4.97 4.11
N GLY A 53 9.36 4.53 5.15
CA GLY A 53 8.47 5.39 5.94
C GLY A 53 7.26 5.91 5.17
N LEU A 54 6.84 5.21 4.11
CA LEU A 54 5.69 5.60 3.27
C LEU A 54 4.38 5.02 3.82
N ILE A 55 4.48 3.92 4.55
CA ILE A 55 3.36 3.28 5.26
C ILE A 55 3.78 2.89 6.68
N GLU A 56 2.80 2.67 7.55
CA GLU A 56 2.94 1.94 8.81
C GLU A 56 2.08 0.67 8.79
N ARG A 57 2.47 -0.35 9.57
CA ARG A 57 1.65 -1.54 9.81
C ARG A 57 1.94 -2.14 11.18
N THR A 58 1.06 -3.02 11.63
CA THR A 58 1.31 -3.85 12.82
C THR A 58 1.68 -5.28 12.36
N PRO A 59 2.87 -5.78 12.70
CA PRO A 59 3.29 -7.13 12.33
C PRO A 59 2.28 -8.19 12.78
N ARG A 60 2.00 -9.16 11.91
CA ARG A 60 1.04 -10.27 12.13
C ARG A 60 -0.41 -9.83 12.35
N GLN A 61 -0.76 -8.56 12.11
CA GLN A 61 -2.13 -8.07 12.15
C GLN A 61 -2.62 -7.73 10.75
N ALA A 62 -3.62 -8.46 10.27
CA ALA A 62 -4.29 -8.16 9.01
C ALA A 62 -4.97 -6.78 9.08
N ARG A 63 -5.04 -6.09 7.93
CA ARG A 63 -5.74 -4.81 7.78
C ARG A 63 -5.23 -3.70 8.73
N SER A 64 -3.93 -3.70 9.00
CA SER A 64 -3.25 -2.69 9.82
C SER A 64 -2.48 -1.64 9.00
N ILE A 65 -2.39 -1.83 7.67
CA ILE A 65 -1.56 -0.99 6.80
C ILE A 65 -2.17 0.41 6.66
N ARG A 66 -1.38 1.46 6.85
CA ARG A 66 -1.81 2.86 6.66
C ARG A 66 -0.78 3.65 5.88
N VAL A 67 -1.25 4.49 4.96
CA VAL A 67 -0.40 5.41 4.20
C VAL A 67 -0.05 6.62 5.07
N LEU A 68 1.24 6.95 5.15
CA LEU A 68 1.75 8.08 5.91
C LEU A 68 1.90 9.36 5.08
N LEU A 69 1.69 9.26 3.77
CA LEU A 69 1.70 10.40 2.87
C LEU A 69 0.39 11.19 2.93
N PRO A 70 0.46 12.53 2.80
CA PRO A 70 -0.75 13.33 2.62
C PRO A 70 -1.38 13.03 1.24
N PRO A 71 -2.72 13.11 1.09
CA PRO A 71 -3.43 12.70 -0.13
C PRO A 71 -2.91 13.36 -1.42
N GLU A 72 -2.44 14.60 -1.34
CA GLU A 72 -1.96 15.38 -2.49
C GLU A 72 -0.63 14.85 -3.06
N ARG A 73 0.07 14.00 -2.30
CA ARG A 73 1.32 13.34 -2.73
C ARG A 73 1.09 11.91 -3.23
N ILE A 74 -0.12 11.40 -3.11
CA ILE A 74 -0.48 10.06 -3.60
C ILE A 74 -0.83 10.20 -5.09
N PRO A 75 -0.19 9.45 -6.00
CA PRO A 75 -0.56 9.49 -7.41
C PRO A 75 -1.97 8.92 -7.62
N PRO A 76 -2.62 9.21 -8.76
CA PRO A 76 -3.84 8.49 -9.13
C PRO A 76 -3.57 6.98 -9.22
N LEU A 77 -4.60 6.20 -8.88
CA LEU A 77 -4.60 4.77 -9.14
C LEU A 77 -4.89 4.56 -10.63
N ASP A 78 -3.96 3.94 -11.34
CA ASP A 78 -4.06 3.63 -12.76
C ASP A 78 -4.77 2.29 -13.02
#